data_AF-A0AB33KJT6-F1
#
_entry.id   AF-A0AB33KJT6-F1
#
_cell.length_a   1.000
_cell.length_b   1.000
_cell.length_c   1.000
_cell.angle_alpha   90.00
_cell.angle_beta   90.00
_cell.angle_gamma   90.00
#
_symmetry.space_group_name_H-M   'P 1'
#
loop_
_entity.id
_entity.type
_entity.pdbx_description
1 polymer ?
#
loop_
_entity_poly.entity_id
_entity_poly.type
_entity_poly.pdbx_seq_one_letter_code
_entity_poly.pdbx_strand_id
1 'polypeptide(L)'
;MGWGRGAHTDMGAGAVGYGRVGRRVGVLVRGKAGEAGRTGEAGETGEAGEAGEAGEAGEAEETGETGGRRKVLGLLGRSGLLGRSGRSLGRSGLLLGRRLKEFRWPARPVLRLPRTRRGRRRLVQGLMAACVLALLPATWMRLEAGDRVGTTAEAPAREVAVVFGAGLWKGRPTPYLAHRLDAAAELYRTGKVKVVLVTGDNSRVEYDEPDAMRTYLTGRGVPDERIVSDYAGFDSWDSCVRAKKIFGVDRAVLVSQGFHIHRAVTLCRSAGIDAYGVGVDEPRDSVWYYGGVRELAASGKAALDAVFRPDPRFLGPEEPGVTEALANRP
;
A
#
# COMPACT_ATOMS: atom_id res chain seq x y z
N MET A 1 -61.59 15.58 -54.30
CA MET A 1 -61.00 16.68 -53.51
C MET A 1 -59.58 16.29 -53.12
N GLY A 2 -58.60 17.15 -53.38
CA GLY A 2 -57.29 17.14 -52.70
C GLY A 2 -56.17 16.28 -53.31
N TRP A 3 -55.33 16.92 -54.13
CA TRP A 3 -53.98 16.49 -54.52
C TRP A 3 -52.94 16.73 -53.40
N GLY A 4 -51.78 16.07 -53.46
CA GLY A 4 -50.51 16.75 -53.11
C GLY A 4 -49.42 15.99 -52.34
N ARG A 5 -48.48 15.42 -53.12
CA ARG A 5 -47.02 15.20 -52.93
C ARG A 5 -46.31 15.75 -51.68
N GLY A 6 -45.29 15.00 -51.22
CA GLY A 6 -44.12 15.54 -50.51
C GLY A 6 -43.16 14.45 -50.01
N ALA A 7 -42.08 14.22 -50.75
CA ALA A 7 -40.93 13.39 -50.37
C ALA A 7 -39.99 14.16 -49.43
N HIS A 8 -39.31 13.47 -48.51
CA HIS A 8 -37.98 13.85 -48.05
C HIS A 8 -37.19 12.59 -47.66
N THR A 9 -36.17 12.32 -48.45
CA THR A 9 -34.99 11.53 -48.11
C THR A 9 -34.13 12.31 -47.12
N ASP A 10 -33.48 11.62 -46.17
CA ASP A 10 -32.04 11.82 -45.96
C ASP A 10 -31.38 10.64 -45.25
N MET A 11 -30.28 10.20 -45.87
CA MET A 11 -29.25 9.33 -45.32
C MET A 11 -28.19 10.20 -44.64
N GLY A 12 -27.59 9.71 -43.56
CA GLY A 12 -26.35 10.26 -42.98
C GLY A 12 -26.16 9.71 -41.57
N ALA A 13 -25.40 8.64 -41.37
CA ALA A 13 -23.94 8.62 -41.22
C ALA A 13 -23.46 9.36 -39.95
N GLY A 14 -22.72 8.64 -39.09
CA GLY A 14 -21.89 9.28 -38.06
C GLY A 14 -21.81 8.54 -36.75
N ALA A 15 -20.76 7.74 -36.59
CA ALA A 15 -20.35 7.09 -35.37
C ALA A 15 -20.07 8.07 -34.23
N VAL A 16 -20.36 7.68 -32.98
CA VAL A 16 -19.48 7.96 -31.82
C VAL A 16 -19.61 6.79 -30.85
N GLY A 17 -18.59 5.94 -30.82
CA GLY A 17 -18.42 4.92 -29.79
C GLY A 17 -18.19 5.58 -28.43
N TYR A 18 -18.97 5.19 -27.43
CA TYR A 18 -18.76 5.60 -26.05
C TYR A 18 -17.57 4.85 -25.46
N GLY A 19 -16.36 5.34 -25.71
CA GLY A 19 -15.24 5.14 -24.79
C GLY A 19 -15.40 6.14 -23.64
N ARG A 20 -15.96 5.71 -22.50
CA ARG A 20 -16.01 6.55 -21.30
C ARG A 20 -15.04 6.00 -20.26
N VAL A 21 -13.83 6.54 -20.33
CA VAL A 21 -12.76 6.50 -19.34
C VAL A 21 -13.34 6.85 -17.96
N GLY A 22 -13.10 6.00 -16.96
CA GLY A 22 -13.41 6.28 -15.56
C GLY A 22 -12.85 7.64 -15.16
N ARG A 23 -13.68 8.49 -14.58
CA ARG A 23 -13.26 9.81 -14.11
C ARG A 23 -12.22 9.63 -13.00
N ARG A 24 -10.96 10.00 -13.29
CA ARG A 24 -9.97 10.28 -12.26
C ARG A 24 -10.46 11.46 -11.44
N VAL A 25 -10.98 11.24 -10.25
CA VAL A 25 -11.02 12.28 -9.23
C VAL A 25 -9.67 12.25 -8.53
N GLY A 26 -8.69 12.93 -9.12
CA GLY A 26 -7.44 13.22 -8.44
C GLY A 26 -7.78 14.07 -7.21
N VAL A 27 -7.61 13.51 -6.00
CA VAL A 27 -7.65 14.27 -4.76
C VAL A 27 -6.39 15.14 -4.73
N LEU A 28 -6.47 16.32 -5.36
CA LEU A 28 -5.38 17.29 -5.35
C LEU A 28 -5.24 17.84 -3.93
N VAL A 29 -4.21 17.40 -3.22
CA VAL A 29 -3.83 17.97 -1.92
C VAL A 29 -3.36 19.40 -2.14
N ARG A 30 -4.25 20.39 -1.94
CA ARG A 30 -3.87 21.81 -1.95
C ARG A 30 -3.01 22.11 -0.72
N GLY A 31 -1.69 22.22 -0.95
CA GLY A 31 -0.76 22.83 0.00
C GLY A 31 -1.09 24.31 0.23
N LYS A 32 -0.92 24.76 1.47
CA LYS A 32 -1.22 26.13 1.91
C LYS A 32 -0.50 27.19 1.07
N ALA A 33 -1.25 28.21 0.68
CA ALA A 33 -0.79 29.40 -0.03
C ALA A 33 0.23 30.20 0.80
N GLY A 34 1.29 30.65 0.12
CA GLY A 34 2.24 31.65 0.58
C GLY A 34 2.70 32.49 -0.61
N GLU A 35 2.27 33.75 -0.59
CA GLU A 35 2.74 34.96 -1.29
C GLU A 35 3.07 34.99 -2.80
N ALA A 36 2.21 35.80 -3.44
CA ALA A 36 2.36 36.61 -4.64
C ALA A 36 3.78 36.96 -5.15
N GLY A 37 3.96 36.75 -6.45
CA GLY A 37 4.84 37.54 -7.32
C GLY A 37 4.19 37.64 -8.70
N ARG A 38 3.88 38.87 -9.15
CA ARG A 38 3.28 39.16 -10.46
C ARG A 38 4.35 39.23 -11.56
N THR A 39 3.83 39.23 -12.79
CA THR A 39 4.33 39.79 -14.06
C THR A 39 5.17 38.89 -14.97
N GLY A 40 4.72 38.79 -16.24
CA GLY A 40 5.49 38.31 -17.38
C GLY A 40 4.60 37.86 -18.54
N GLU A 41 4.43 38.71 -19.54
CA GLU A 41 3.63 38.57 -20.76
C GLU A 41 4.14 37.51 -21.77
N ALA A 42 3.18 37.12 -22.62
CA ALA A 42 3.24 36.65 -24.01
C ALA A 42 4.59 36.43 -24.72
N GLY A 43 4.65 35.31 -25.46
CA GLY A 43 5.60 35.05 -26.53
C GLY A 43 5.12 33.89 -27.41
N GLU A 44 4.78 34.21 -28.65
CA GLU A 44 4.23 33.34 -29.69
C GLU A 44 5.34 32.75 -30.57
N THR A 45 5.04 31.62 -31.24
CA THR A 45 5.69 31.01 -32.43
C THR A 45 6.97 30.17 -32.26
N GLY A 46 7.03 29.06 -33.02
CA GLY A 46 8.23 28.25 -33.24
C GLY A 46 7.95 26.79 -33.59
N GLU A 47 7.89 26.49 -34.89
CA GLU A 47 7.66 25.20 -35.53
C GLU A 47 8.90 24.26 -35.56
N ALA A 48 8.63 22.96 -35.71
CA ALA A 48 9.43 21.89 -36.36
C ALA A 48 10.87 21.55 -35.93
N GLY A 49 11.12 20.25 -35.74
CA GLY A 49 12.45 19.63 -35.66
C GLY A 49 12.37 18.13 -35.42
N GLU A 50 12.36 17.37 -36.52
CA GLU A 50 12.48 15.91 -36.60
C GLU A 50 13.96 15.47 -36.43
N ALA A 51 14.14 14.15 -36.29
CA ALA A 51 15.36 13.33 -36.43
C ALA A 51 16.09 12.90 -35.13
N GLY A 52 16.32 11.59 -35.03
CA GLY A 52 17.30 11.02 -34.10
C GLY A 52 17.12 9.56 -33.72
N GLU A 53 17.10 8.67 -34.71
CA GLU A 53 17.25 7.21 -34.56
C GLU A 53 18.70 6.83 -34.13
N ALA A 54 18.84 5.90 -33.18
CA ALA A 54 19.98 4.99 -32.92
C ALA A 54 19.77 4.36 -31.53
N GLY A 55 19.97 3.08 -31.26
CA GLY A 55 20.48 1.97 -32.05
C GLY A 55 20.43 0.71 -31.19
N GLU A 56 20.36 -0.41 -31.89
CA GLU A 56 20.28 -1.79 -31.45
C GLU A 56 21.63 -2.32 -30.92
N ALA A 57 21.59 -3.23 -29.94
CA ALA A 57 22.57 -4.29 -29.62
C ALA A 57 22.16 -4.93 -28.28
N GLY A 58 22.12 -6.24 -28.06
CA GLY A 58 22.52 -7.42 -28.81
C GLY A 58 22.47 -8.59 -27.81
N GLU A 59 22.02 -9.75 -28.27
CA GLU A 59 21.97 -10.99 -27.50
C GLU A 59 23.37 -11.58 -27.26
N ALA A 60 23.54 -12.30 -26.13
CA ALA A 60 24.40 -13.48 -26.04
C ALA A 60 24.13 -14.27 -24.73
N GLU A 61 23.59 -15.48 -24.90
CA GLU A 61 24.01 -16.79 -24.31
C GLU A 61 25.38 -16.82 -23.59
N GLU A 62 25.76 -17.71 -22.66
CA GLU A 62 25.30 -19.03 -22.18
C GLU A 62 26.15 -19.42 -20.93
N THR A 63 25.69 -20.40 -20.14
CA THR A 63 26.47 -21.29 -19.21
C THR A 63 27.20 -20.65 -18.00
N GLY A 64 27.47 -21.31 -16.86
CA GLY A 64 27.37 -22.69 -16.40
C GLY A 64 28.22 -22.83 -15.12
N GLU A 65 27.67 -23.52 -14.13
CA GLU A 65 28.33 -24.33 -13.08
C GLU A 65 29.39 -23.83 -12.06
N THR A 66 29.13 -24.28 -10.81
CA THR A 66 30.05 -24.81 -9.78
C THR A 66 30.84 -23.89 -8.82
N GLY A 67 30.41 -23.94 -7.55
CA GLY A 67 31.17 -24.56 -6.44
C GLY A 67 32.51 -23.97 -6.00
N GLY A 68 32.61 -23.52 -4.75
CA GLY A 68 33.92 -23.31 -4.12
C GLY A 68 33.94 -22.65 -2.74
N ARG A 69 33.90 -23.46 -1.68
CA ARG A 69 34.26 -23.07 -0.31
C ARG A 69 35.74 -22.67 -0.22
N ARG A 70 36.07 -21.62 0.55
CA ARG A 70 37.11 -21.55 1.62
C ARG A 70 37.34 -20.09 2.04
N LYS A 71 37.06 -19.75 3.31
CA LYS A 71 38.05 -19.50 4.38
C LYS A 71 39.15 -18.51 3.99
N VAL A 72 39.06 -17.28 4.53
CA VAL A 72 40.20 -16.37 4.68
C VAL A 72 40.43 -16.18 6.19
N LEU A 73 41.61 -16.59 6.63
CA LEU A 73 42.18 -16.42 7.97
C LEU A 73 43.50 -15.68 7.79
N GLY A 74 43.74 -14.64 8.60
CA GLY A 74 45.02 -13.93 8.74
C GLY A 74 45.31 -12.92 7.63
N LEU A 75 45.99 -11.80 7.84
CA LEU A 75 47.01 -11.51 8.84
C LEU A 75 46.93 -10.03 9.29
N LEU A 76 47.16 -9.84 10.59
CA LEU A 76 47.70 -8.62 11.15
C LEU A 76 49.15 -8.42 10.72
N GLY A 77 49.52 -7.15 10.50
CA GLY A 77 50.84 -6.64 10.83
C GLY A 77 51.64 -6.11 9.65
N ARG A 78 51.80 -4.78 9.59
CA ARG A 78 53.12 -4.15 9.71
C ARG A 78 53.04 -2.63 9.86
N SER A 79 53.78 -2.18 10.85
CA SER A 79 54.07 -0.82 11.25
C SER A 79 55.16 -0.17 10.38
N GLY A 80 55.01 1.14 10.18
CA GLY A 80 56.10 2.10 10.21
C GLY A 80 56.80 2.42 8.90
N LEU A 81 56.64 3.66 8.43
CA LEU A 81 57.68 4.43 7.75
C LEU A 81 57.41 5.92 7.98
N LEU A 82 58.36 6.56 8.68
CA LEU A 82 58.44 8.00 8.88
C LEU A 82 58.90 8.67 7.57
N GLY A 83 58.10 9.59 7.06
CA GLY A 83 58.46 10.52 5.98
C GLY A 83 58.31 11.96 6.46
N ARG A 84 59.44 12.63 6.68
CA ARG A 84 59.54 14.03 7.11
C ARG A 84 59.59 14.90 5.86
N SER A 85 58.56 15.71 5.61
CA SER A 85 58.68 16.88 4.73
C SER A 85 57.81 18.02 5.25
N GLY A 86 58.46 19.06 5.76
CA GLY A 86 57.79 20.31 6.08
C GLY A 86 57.56 21.13 4.82
N ARG A 87 56.36 21.67 4.67
CA ARG A 87 56.10 22.97 4.02
C ARG A 87 54.70 23.46 4.39
N SER A 88 54.69 24.48 5.25
CA SER A 88 53.89 25.71 5.12
C SER A 88 52.52 25.59 4.42
N LEU A 89 51.45 25.50 5.20
CA LEU A 89 50.09 25.88 4.76
C LEU A 89 49.29 26.48 5.93
N GLY A 90 49.04 27.79 5.82
CA GLY A 90 47.84 28.51 6.24
C GLY A 90 47.25 28.25 7.64
N ARG A 91 47.47 29.20 8.55
CA ARG A 91 46.67 29.42 9.77
C ARG A 91 45.25 29.88 9.41
N SER A 92 44.43 29.03 8.77
CA SER A 92 43.00 29.30 8.53
C SER A 92 42.10 28.07 8.67
N GLY A 93 42.65 26.85 8.76
CA GLY A 93 41.86 25.62 8.93
C GLY A 93 41.48 25.27 10.38
N LEU A 94 41.95 26.02 11.38
CA LEU A 94 41.86 25.62 12.79
C LEU A 94 40.54 25.97 13.50
N LEU A 95 39.61 26.67 12.81
CA LEU A 95 38.35 27.10 13.42
C LEU A 95 37.15 26.24 13.06
N LEU A 96 37.23 25.37 12.04
CA LEU A 96 36.14 24.46 11.65
C LEU A 96 36.31 23.02 12.16
N GLY A 97 37.41 22.72 12.87
CA GLY A 97 37.65 21.40 13.50
C GLY A 97 37.32 21.33 15.00
N ARG A 98 36.92 22.45 15.61
CA ARG A 98 36.71 22.55 17.07
C ARG A 98 35.26 22.47 17.54
N ARG A 99 34.27 22.42 16.64
CA ARG A 99 32.83 22.41 17.00
C ARG A 99 32.12 21.06 16.86
N LEU A 100 32.85 19.95 16.72
CA LEU A 100 32.26 18.59 16.67
C LEU A 100 32.79 17.64 17.77
N LYS A 101 33.58 18.13 18.73
CA LYS A 101 34.16 17.28 19.80
C LYS A 101 33.34 17.15 21.08
N GLU A 102 32.16 17.76 21.17
CA GLU A 102 31.38 17.78 22.42
C GLU A 102 29.95 17.25 22.31
N PHE A 103 29.63 16.46 21.29
CA PHE A 103 28.41 15.64 21.35
C PHE A 103 28.65 14.42 22.24
N ARG A 104 28.63 14.65 23.57
CA ARG A 104 28.62 13.58 24.56
C ARG A 104 27.26 12.88 24.46
N TRP A 105 27.24 11.66 23.92
CA TRP A 105 26.06 10.81 23.99
C TRP A 105 25.58 10.76 25.45
N PRO A 106 24.29 11.02 25.76
CA PRO A 106 23.80 10.84 27.10
C PRO A 106 24.09 9.40 27.53
N ALA A 107 24.62 9.24 28.75
CA ALA A 107 24.97 7.94 29.29
C ALA A 107 23.77 6.99 29.14
N ARG A 108 24.00 5.79 28.59
CA ARG A 108 22.94 4.78 28.44
C ARG A 108 22.31 4.55 29.83
N PRO A 109 20.99 4.67 29.98
CA PRO A 109 20.37 4.42 31.27
C PRO A 109 20.65 2.96 31.65
N VAL A 110 21.46 2.76 32.69
CA VAL A 110 21.73 1.43 33.21
C VAL A 110 20.47 0.99 33.94
N LEU A 111 19.66 0.13 33.33
CA LEU A 111 18.47 -0.44 33.95
C LEU A 111 18.91 -1.24 35.19
N ARG A 112 18.72 -0.68 36.38
CA ARG A 112 19.08 -1.35 37.64
C ARG A 112 17.97 -2.29 38.04
N LEU A 113 18.23 -3.60 37.93
CA LEU A 113 17.30 -4.62 38.44
C LEU A 113 17.12 -4.46 39.96
N PRO A 114 15.88 -4.59 40.47
CA PRO A 114 15.63 -4.53 41.90
C PRO A 114 16.42 -5.61 42.65
N ARG A 115 17.10 -5.21 43.73
CA ARG A 115 17.92 -6.11 44.55
C ARG A 115 17.09 -6.98 45.50
N THR A 116 15.91 -6.52 45.91
CA THR A 116 15.05 -7.25 46.86
C THR A 116 14.16 -8.28 46.15
N ARG A 117 13.85 -9.40 46.83
CA ARG A 117 12.90 -10.42 46.31
C ARG A 117 11.54 -9.81 45.99
N ARG A 118 11.04 -8.90 46.85
CA ARG A 118 9.78 -8.17 46.63
C ARG A 118 9.84 -7.27 45.39
N GLY A 119 10.95 -6.56 45.18
CA GLY A 119 11.15 -5.73 44.00
C GLY A 119 11.22 -6.53 42.71
N ARG A 120 11.92 -7.68 42.72
CA ARG A 120 11.95 -8.61 41.58
C ARG A 120 10.56 -9.15 41.26
N ARG A 121 9.77 -9.55 42.27
CA ARG A 121 8.39 -10.00 42.08
C ARG A 121 7.52 -8.92 41.43
N ARG A 122 7.57 -7.68 41.90
CA ARG A 122 6.82 -6.56 41.31
C ARG A 122 7.24 -6.26 39.88
N LEU A 123 8.55 -6.32 39.59
CA LEU A 123 9.04 -6.17 38.22
C LEU A 123 8.47 -7.24 37.30
N VAL A 124 8.52 -8.52 37.71
CA VAL A 124 7.94 -9.63 36.94
C VAL A 124 6.44 -9.43 36.75
N GLN A 125 5.70 -9.08 37.80
CA GLN A 125 4.26 -8.80 37.71
C GLN A 125 3.95 -7.65 36.74
N GLY A 126 4.71 -6.56 36.79
CA GLY A 126 4.56 -5.43 35.88
C GLY A 126 4.86 -5.81 34.43
N LEU A 127 5.93 -6.58 34.18
CA LEU A 127 6.26 -7.09 32.84
C LEU A 127 5.16 -8.02 32.32
N MET A 128 4.64 -8.93 33.17
CA MET A 128 3.53 -9.80 32.80
C MET A 128 2.28 -9.00 32.45
N ALA A 129 1.92 -8.00 33.26
CA ALA A 129 0.78 -7.14 33.00
C ALA A 129 0.95 -6.36 31.68
N ALA A 130 2.15 -5.83 31.41
CA ALA A 130 2.46 -5.14 30.16
C ALA A 130 2.35 -6.07 28.94
N CYS A 131 2.86 -7.31 29.03
CA CYS A 131 2.72 -8.31 27.97
C CYS A 131 1.26 -8.66 27.71
N VAL A 132 0.45 -8.85 28.75
CA VAL A 132 -0.98 -9.10 28.62
C VAL A 132 -1.67 -7.93 27.92
N LEU A 133 -1.43 -6.70 28.37
CA LEU A 133 -1.99 -5.49 27.75
C LEU A 133 -1.59 -5.33 26.29
N ALA A 134 -0.35 -5.66 25.93
CA ALA A 134 0.14 -5.59 24.55
C ALA A 134 -0.52 -6.63 23.63
N LEU A 135 -0.82 -7.83 24.13
CA LEU A 135 -1.41 -8.91 23.35
C LEU A 135 -2.95 -8.86 23.31
N LEU A 136 -3.58 -8.16 24.26
CA LEU A 136 -5.03 -8.09 24.38
C LEU A 136 -5.76 -7.62 23.11
N PRO A 137 -5.36 -6.53 22.43
CA PRO A 137 -6.04 -6.08 21.20
C PRO A 137 -5.98 -7.11 20.08
N ALA A 138 -4.81 -7.69 19.83
CA ALA A 138 -4.63 -8.72 18.79
C ALA A 138 -5.45 -9.98 19.11
N THR A 139 -5.49 -10.36 20.39
CA THR A 139 -6.30 -11.51 20.86
C THR A 139 -7.79 -11.24 20.68
N TRP A 140 -8.26 -10.05 21.07
CA TRP A 140 -9.65 -9.64 20.87
C TRP A 140 -10.05 -9.68 19.39
N MET A 141 -9.24 -9.11 18.49
CA MET A 141 -9.51 -9.14 17.05
C MET A 141 -9.56 -10.56 16.48
N ARG A 142 -8.70 -11.45 16.98
CA ARG A 142 -8.73 -12.86 16.56
C ARG A 142 -10.02 -13.55 17.00
N LEU A 143 -10.47 -13.29 18.23
CA LEU A 143 -11.72 -13.84 18.75
C LEU A 143 -12.96 -13.23 18.06
N GLU A 144 -12.96 -11.93 17.78
CA GLU A 144 -14.05 -11.23 17.09
C GLU A 144 -14.17 -11.67 15.63
N ALA A 145 -13.04 -11.89 14.94
CA ALA A 145 -13.04 -12.47 13.61
C ALA A 145 -13.61 -13.91 13.63
N GLY A 146 -13.25 -14.70 14.64
CA GLY A 146 -13.76 -16.06 14.85
C GLY A 146 -13.63 -16.93 13.60
N ASP A 147 -14.70 -17.65 13.27
CA ASP A 147 -14.77 -18.55 12.11
C ASP A 147 -14.99 -17.81 10.77
N ARG A 148 -14.92 -16.48 10.76
CA ARG A 148 -15.07 -15.66 9.54
C ARG A 148 -13.76 -15.46 8.81
N VAL A 149 -12.77 -16.31 9.03
CA VAL A 149 -11.49 -16.27 8.33
C VAL A 149 -11.18 -17.66 7.82
N GLY A 150 -10.87 -17.76 6.52
CA GLY A 150 -10.46 -19.00 5.91
C GLY A 150 -9.79 -18.78 4.57
N THR A 151 -9.92 -19.74 3.68
CA THR A 151 -9.34 -19.77 2.35
C THR A 151 -10.30 -19.25 1.27
N THR A 152 -9.82 -19.08 0.04
CA THR A 152 -10.64 -18.74 -1.13
C THR A 152 -11.72 -19.79 -1.42
N ALA A 153 -11.43 -21.08 -1.17
CA ALA A 153 -12.38 -22.18 -1.35
C ALA A 153 -13.55 -22.13 -0.35
N GLU A 154 -13.25 -21.84 0.91
CA GLU A 154 -14.21 -21.76 2.02
C GLU A 154 -15.04 -20.47 2.00
N ALA A 155 -14.55 -19.43 1.32
CA ALA A 155 -15.21 -18.13 1.28
C ALA A 155 -16.67 -18.25 0.81
N PRO A 156 -17.63 -17.59 1.49
CA PRO A 156 -19.01 -17.54 1.03
C PRO A 156 -19.11 -16.70 -0.23
N ALA A 157 -20.12 -16.97 -1.06
CA ALA A 157 -20.41 -16.11 -2.21
C ALA A 157 -20.88 -14.72 -1.71
N ARG A 158 -20.20 -13.67 -2.14
CA ARG A 158 -20.53 -12.25 -1.89
C ARG A 158 -20.43 -11.49 -3.21
N GLU A 159 -20.92 -10.27 -3.25
CA GLU A 159 -20.86 -9.49 -4.50
C GLU A 159 -19.50 -8.84 -4.71
N VAL A 160 -18.83 -8.45 -3.61
CA VAL A 160 -17.60 -7.66 -3.64
C VAL A 160 -16.48 -8.36 -2.88
N ALA A 161 -15.29 -8.45 -3.49
CA ALA A 161 -14.04 -8.64 -2.77
C ALA A 161 -13.41 -7.27 -2.47
N VAL A 162 -12.91 -7.06 -1.25
CA VAL A 162 -12.13 -5.88 -0.89
C VAL A 162 -10.68 -6.30 -0.67
N VAL A 163 -9.77 -5.82 -1.52
CA VAL A 163 -8.35 -6.17 -1.49
C VAL A 163 -7.57 -5.03 -0.86
N PHE A 164 -6.94 -5.31 0.28
CA PHE A 164 -6.14 -4.31 0.98
C PHE A 164 -4.75 -4.17 0.34
N GLY A 165 -4.21 -2.96 0.42
CA GLY A 165 -2.86 -2.62 0.01
C GLY A 165 -1.70 -3.27 0.77
N ALA A 166 -0.57 -3.49 0.08
CA ALA A 166 0.64 -4.12 0.66
C ALA A 166 1.96 -3.60 0.07
N GLY A 167 1.95 -2.43 -0.56
CA GLY A 167 3.17 -1.81 -1.07
C GLY A 167 3.42 -2.09 -2.55
N LEU A 168 4.05 -1.11 -3.21
CA LEU A 168 4.68 -1.25 -4.52
C LEU A 168 6.20 -1.25 -4.42
N TRP A 169 6.85 -1.96 -5.33
CA TRP A 169 8.27 -1.88 -5.59
C TRP A 169 8.49 -1.48 -7.05
N LYS A 170 9.06 -0.29 -7.27
CA LYS A 170 9.30 0.28 -8.62
C LYS A 170 8.03 0.26 -9.49
N GLY A 171 6.89 0.70 -8.92
CA GLY A 171 5.60 0.76 -9.62
C GLY A 171 4.88 -0.59 -9.80
N ARG A 172 5.45 -1.71 -9.33
CA ARG A 172 4.84 -3.04 -9.41
C ARG A 172 4.39 -3.52 -8.04
N PRO A 173 3.31 -4.34 -7.95
CA PRO A 173 2.93 -4.98 -6.70
C PRO A 173 4.11 -5.71 -6.05
N THR A 174 4.30 -5.53 -4.73
CA THR A 174 5.20 -6.39 -3.96
C THR A 174 4.72 -7.85 -4.03
N PRO A 175 5.55 -8.85 -3.71
CA PRO A 175 5.10 -10.25 -3.67
C PRO A 175 3.85 -10.44 -2.81
N TYR A 176 3.79 -9.77 -1.65
CA TYR A 176 2.64 -9.81 -0.75
C TYR A 176 1.40 -9.17 -1.39
N LEU A 177 1.53 -8.06 -2.12
CA LEU A 177 0.41 -7.46 -2.82
C LEU A 177 -0.05 -8.35 -3.99
N ALA A 178 0.89 -8.91 -4.75
CA ALA A 178 0.63 -9.84 -5.84
C ALA A 178 -0.17 -11.08 -5.36
N HIS A 179 0.21 -11.70 -4.24
CA HIS A 179 -0.52 -12.86 -3.71
C HIS A 179 -1.94 -12.51 -3.25
N ARG A 180 -2.17 -11.31 -2.70
CA ARG A 180 -3.54 -10.82 -2.42
C ARG A 180 -4.36 -10.66 -3.70
N LEU A 181 -3.76 -10.11 -4.75
CA LEU A 181 -4.42 -9.92 -6.04
C LEU A 181 -4.71 -11.26 -6.73
N ASP A 182 -3.83 -12.24 -6.59
CA ASP A 182 -4.02 -13.60 -7.11
C ASP A 182 -5.20 -14.30 -6.41
N ALA A 183 -5.31 -14.17 -5.08
CA ALA A 183 -6.46 -14.68 -4.34
C ALA A 183 -7.77 -13.98 -4.75
N ALA A 184 -7.74 -12.66 -5.01
CA ALA A 184 -8.90 -11.93 -5.50
C ALA A 184 -9.33 -12.35 -6.92
N ALA A 185 -8.36 -12.56 -7.81
CA ALA A 185 -8.60 -13.08 -9.16
C ALA A 185 -9.18 -14.50 -9.11
N GLU A 186 -8.72 -15.34 -8.18
CA GLU A 186 -9.31 -16.67 -7.94
C GLU A 186 -10.76 -16.58 -7.47
N LEU A 187 -11.07 -15.73 -6.48
CA LEU A 187 -12.43 -15.51 -6.00
C LEU A 187 -13.37 -15.05 -7.14
N TYR A 188 -12.88 -14.17 -8.01
CA TYR A 188 -13.64 -13.72 -9.18
C TYR A 188 -13.86 -14.87 -10.18
N ARG A 189 -12.79 -15.57 -10.56
CA ARG A 189 -12.84 -16.69 -11.52
C ARG A 189 -13.74 -17.84 -11.05
N THR A 190 -13.78 -18.10 -9.76
CA THR A 190 -14.63 -19.14 -9.14
C THR A 190 -16.06 -18.67 -8.87
N GLY A 191 -16.41 -17.43 -9.22
CA GLY A 191 -17.75 -16.86 -9.04
C GLY A 191 -18.11 -16.56 -7.58
N LYS A 192 -17.14 -16.61 -6.66
CA LYS A 192 -17.34 -16.26 -5.24
C LYS A 192 -17.55 -14.76 -5.07
N VAL A 193 -17.00 -13.94 -5.97
CA VAL A 193 -17.25 -12.50 -6.06
C VAL A 193 -17.51 -12.06 -7.49
N LYS A 194 -18.20 -10.93 -7.66
CA LYS A 194 -18.53 -10.34 -8.97
C LYS A 194 -17.73 -9.06 -9.26
N VAL A 195 -17.32 -8.35 -8.22
CA VAL A 195 -16.56 -7.09 -8.32
C VAL A 195 -15.38 -7.14 -7.35
N VAL A 196 -14.25 -6.58 -7.76
CA VAL A 196 -13.06 -6.43 -6.93
C VAL A 196 -12.84 -4.95 -6.63
N LEU A 197 -13.04 -4.55 -5.38
CA LEU A 197 -12.68 -3.23 -4.86
C LEU A 197 -11.24 -3.29 -4.34
N VAL A 198 -10.32 -2.55 -4.97
CA VAL A 198 -8.93 -2.42 -4.52
C VAL A 198 -8.78 -1.12 -3.74
N THR A 199 -8.20 -1.18 -2.54
CA THR A 199 -8.05 0.01 -1.66
C THR A 199 -6.59 0.15 -1.21
N GLY A 200 -6.04 1.35 -1.43
CA GLY A 200 -4.64 1.65 -1.17
C GLY A 200 -4.32 3.13 -1.16
N ASP A 201 -3.04 3.43 -0.91
CA ASP A 201 -2.49 4.78 -0.83
C ASP A 201 -2.19 5.35 -2.23
N ASN A 202 -2.64 6.59 -2.47
CA ASN A 202 -2.28 7.42 -3.63
C ASN A 202 -1.84 8.85 -3.21
N SER A 203 -1.24 9.01 -2.02
CA SER A 203 -0.87 10.32 -1.46
C SER A 203 0.35 10.98 -2.11
N ARG A 204 1.09 10.26 -2.96
CA ARG A 204 2.29 10.76 -3.64
C ARG A 204 2.10 10.63 -5.14
N VAL A 205 2.55 11.63 -5.88
CA VAL A 205 2.39 11.69 -7.34
C VAL A 205 3.04 10.48 -8.03
N GLU A 206 4.14 9.97 -7.48
CA GLU A 206 4.89 8.84 -8.02
C GLU A 206 4.43 7.48 -7.47
N TYR A 207 3.35 7.43 -6.67
CA TYR A 207 2.88 6.23 -5.99
C TYR A 207 1.38 6.07 -6.13
N ASP A 208 0.95 5.28 -7.11
CA ASP A 208 -0.46 4.92 -7.32
C ASP A 208 -0.64 3.40 -7.15
N GLU A 209 -0.91 2.98 -5.91
CA GLU A 209 -1.11 1.57 -5.59
C GLU A 209 -2.40 0.98 -6.22
N PRO A 210 -3.56 1.65 -6.16
CA PRO A 210 -4.78 1.13 -6.77
C PRO A 210 -4.67 0.94 -8.29
N ASP A 211 -4.01 1.84 -9.03
CA ASP A 211 -3.81 1.66 -10.49
C ASP A 211 -2.90 0.47 -10.81
N ALA A 212 -1.85 0.27 -10.01
CA ALA A 212 -0.98 -0.91 -10.16
C ALA A 212 -1.74 -2.21 -9.82
N MET A 213 -2.61 -2.20 -8.81
CA MET A 213 -3.48 -3.34 -8.46
C MET A 213 -4.49 -3.64 -9.59
N ARG A 214 -5.12 -2.61 -10.14
CA ARG A 214 -6.07 -2.72 -11.27
C ARG A 214 -5.40 -3.31 -12.49
N THR A 215 -4.25 -2.75 -12.90
CA THR A 215 -3.45 -3.25 -14.02
C THR A 215 -3.08 -4.72 -13.85
N TYR A 216 -2.70 -5.12 -12.63
CA TYR A 216 -2.35 -6.49 -12.32
C TYR A 216 -3.54 -7.45 -12.47
N LEU A 217 -4.71 -7.08 -11.92
CA LEU A 217 -5.93 -7.89 -11.98
C LEU A 217 -6.44 -8.05 -13.42
N THR A 218 -6.38 -6.98 -14.23
CA THR A 218 -6.69 -7.05 -15.66
C THR A 218 -5.77 -8.04 -16.36
N GLY A 219 -4.46 -8.02 -16.05
CA GLY A 219 -3.50 -9.01 -16.54
C GLY A 219 -3.76 -10.45 -16.06
N ARG A 220 -4.57 -10.65 -15.01
CA ARG A 220 -5.02 -11.96 -14.52
C ARG A 220 -6.42 -12.35 -15.00
N GLY A 221 -7.01 -11.58 -15.91
CA GLY A 221 -8.28 -11.89 -16.57
C GLY A 221 -9.53 -11.40 -15.84
N VAL A 222 -9.40 -10.50 -14.86
CA VAL A 222 -10.56 -9.77 -14.31
C VAL A 222 -10.87 -8.60 -15.25
N PRO A 223 -12.08 -8.47 -15.82
CA PRO A 223 -12.40 -7.35 -16.69
C PRO A 223 -12.28 -6.00 -15.97
N ASP A 224 -11.83 -4.97 -16.68
CA ASP A 224 -11.54 -3.65 -16.09
C ASP A 224 -12.78 -3.02 -15.43
N GLU A 225 -13.94 -3.21 -16.03
CA GLU A 225 -15.25 -2.78 -15.53
C GLU A 225 -15.71 -3.51 -14.27
N ARG A 226 -15.04 -4.60 -13.88
CA ARG A 226 -15.26 -5.33 -12.63
C ARG A 226 -14.29 -4.94 -11.52
N ILE A 227 -13.38 -4.01 -11.79
CA ILE A 227 -12.39 -3.53 -10.84
C ILE A 227 -12.68 -2.08 -10.50
N VAL A 228 -12.90 -1.82 -9.21
CA VAL A 228 -13.14 -0.47 -8.67
C VAL A 228 -11.95 -0.09 -7.79
N SER A 229 -11.43 1.13 -7.96
CA SER A 229 -10.26 1.62 -7.24
C SER A 229 -10.63 2.65 -6.17
N ASP A 230 -10.16 2.42 -4.94
CA ASP A 230 -10.21 3.37 -3.84
C ASP A 230 -8.81 3.95 -3.55
N TYR A 231 -8.62 5.21 -3.93
CA TYR A 231 -7.36 5.96 -3.83
C TYR A 231 -7.11 6.65 -2.49
N ALA A 232 -8.03 6.50 -1.53
CA ALA A 232 -7.94 7.13 -0.22
C ALA A 232 -7.96 6.13 0.95
N GLY A 233 -7.50 4.90 0.70
CA GLY A 233 -7.32 3.84 1.70
C GLY A 233 -5.97 3.94 2.42
N PHE A 234 -5.73 5.01 3.18
CA PHE A 234 -4.42 5.27 3.82
C PHE A 234 -4.11 4.35 5.00
N ASP A 235 -5.15 3.85 5.66
CA ASP A 235 -5.05 2.80 6.65
C ASP A 235 -6.26 1.87 6.61
N SER A 236 -6.21 0.79 7.39
CA SER A 236 -7.26 -0.24 7.34
C SER A 236 -8.62 0.24 7.84
N TRP A 237 -8.68 1.24 8.73
CA TRP A 237 -9.94 1.84 9.14
C TRP A 237 -10.51 2.71 8.02
N ASP A 238 -9.67 3.56 7.40
CA ASP A 238 -10.05 4.36 6.23
C ASP A 238 -10.62 3.47 5.12
N SER A 239 -9.93 2.40 4.75
CA SER A 239 -10.41 1.43 3.75
C SER A 239 -11.79 0.84 4.10
N CYS A 240 -12.00 0.43 5.35
CA CYS A 240 -13.25 -0.17 5.78
C CYS A 240 -14.42 0.84 5.81
N VAL A 241 -14.20 2.04 6.34
CA VAL A 241 -15.25 3.07 6.38
C VAL A 241 -15.59 3.57 4.99
N ARG A 242 -14.59 3.74 4.12
CA ARG A 242 -14.81 4.16 2.73
C ARG A 242 -15.53 3.08 1.94
N ALA A 243 -15.14 1.81 2.06
CA ALA A 243 -15.88 0.71 1.44
C ALA A 243 -17.39 0.76 1.80
N LYS A 244 -17.72 1.03 3.07
CA LYS A 244 -19.10 1.18 3.51
C LYS A 244 -19.78 2.45 2.99
N LYS A 245 -19.23 3.62 3.33
CA LYS A 245 -19.88 4.92 3.17
C LYS A 245 -19.80 5.47 1.74
N ILE A 246 -18.75 5.13 1.00
CA ILE A 246 -18.44 5.70 -0.32
C ILE A 246 -18.81 4.73 -1.42
N PHE A 247 -18.47 3.46 -1.25
CA PHE A 247 -18.71 2.43 -2.26
C PHE A 247 -19.95 1.57 -1.99
N GLY A 248 -20.72 1.88 -0.93
CA GLY A 248 -21.99 1.20 -0.61
C GLY A 248 -21.83 -0.29 -0.29
N VAL A 249 -20.66 -0.73 0.16
CA VAL A 249 -20.40 -2.16 0.40
C VAL A 249 -20.98 -2.59 1.74
N ASP A 250 -22.04 -3.39 1.70
CA ASP A 250 -22.68 -3.97 2.90
C ASP A 250 -22.11 -5.34 3.30
N ARG A 251 -21.67 -6.14 2.33
CA ARG A 251 -21.18 -7.51 2.54
C ARG A 251 -19.99 -7.77 1.63
N ALA A 252 -18.89 -8.28 2.18
CA ALA A 252 -17.64 -8.42 1.43
C ALA A 252 -16.82 -9.65 1.82
N VAL A 253 -16.03 -10.14 0.86
CA VAL A 253 -14.86 -10.98 1.13
C VAL A 253 -13.62 -10.09 1.17
N LEU A 254 -12.99 -9.97 2.33
CA LEU A 254 -11.76 -9.21 2.53
C LEU A 254 -10.57 -10.08 2.16
N VAL A 255 -9.60 -9.54 1.43
CA VAL A 255 -8.38 -10.27 1.03
C VAL A 255 -7.15 -9.58 1.60
N SER A 256 -6.40 -10.30 2.44
CA SER A 256 -5.15 -9.82 3.04
C SER A 256 -4.27 -10.96 3.55
N GLN A 257 -3.06 -10.67 4.04
CA GLN A 257 -2.23 -11.70 4.68
C GLN A 257 -2.82 -12.21 6.00
N GLY A 258 -2.50 -13.45 6.35
CA GLY A 258 -2.96 -14.11 7.57
C GLY A 258 -2.68 -13.35 8.88
N PHE A 259 -1.56 -12.62 9.00
CA PHE A 259 -1.34 -11.79 10.21
C PHE A 259 -2.26 -10.56 10.27
N HIS A 260 -2.73 -10.04 9.13
CA HIS A 260 -3.53 -8.82 9.05
C HIS A 260 -5.04 -9.10 9.04
N ILE A 261 -5.45 -10.24 8.50
CA ILE A 261 -6.85 -10.48 8.13
C ILE A 261 -7.82 -10.37 9.33
N HIS A 262 -7.42 -10.79 10.53
CA HIS A 262 -8.24 -10.68 11.73
C HIS A 262 -8.58 -9.22 12.10
N ARG A 263 -7.59 -8.33 11.99
CA ARG A 263 -7.79 -6.88 12.20
C ARG A 263 -8.67 -6.28 11.12
N ALA A 264 -8.45 -6.65 9.85
CA ALA A 264 -9.26 -6.17 8.73
C ALA A 264 -10.74 -6.56 8.90
N VAL A 265 -11.03 -7.83 9.24
CA VAL A 265 -12.40 -8.31 9.51
C VAL A 265 -13.03 -7.54 10.67
N THR A 266 -12.30 -7.37 11.78
CA THR A 266 -12.81 -6.65 12.96
C THR A 266 -13.17 -5.20 12.64
N LEU A 267 -12.29 -4.48 11.92
CA LEU A 267 -12.51 -3.09 11.56
C LEU A 267 -13.68 -2.93 10.58
N CYS A 268 -13.76 -3.76 9.55
CA CYS A 268 -14.84 -3.68 8.56
C CYS A 268 -16.20 -4.02 9.16
N ARG A 269 -16.25 -4.98 10.09
CA ARG A 269 -17.46 -5.24 10.90
C ARG A 269 -17.83 -4.04 11.76
N SER A 270 -16.84 -3.41 12.40
CA SER A 270 -17.04 -2.19 13.20
C SER A 270 -17.53 -1.00 12.36
N ALA A 271 -17.16 -0.97 11.07
CA ALA A 271 -17.65 -0.01 10.07
C ALA A 271 -19.04 -0.36 9.51
N GLY A 272 -19.62 -1.51 9.88
CA GLY A 272 -20.96 -1.94 9.45
C GLY A 272 -21.00 -2.80 8.18
N ILE A 273 -19.90 -3.49 7.86
CA ILE A 273 -19.80 -4.46 6.75
C ILE A 273 -19.87 -5.88 7.30
N ASP A 274 -20.75 -6.72 6.74
CA ASP A 274 -20.73 -8.17 6.97
C ASP A 274 -19.55 -8.80 6.21
N ALA A 275 -18.40 -8.83 6.88
CA ALA A 275 -17.12 -9.23 6.31
C ALA A 275 -16.77 -10.70 6.62
N TYR A 276 -16.31 -11.40 5.59
CA TYR A 276 -15.55 -12.66 5.69
C TYR A 276 -14.12 -12.40 5.22
N GLY A 277 -13.11 -12.94 5.90
CA GLY A 277 -11.70 -12.76 5.56
C GLY A 277 -11.10 -13.96 4.85
N VAL A 278 -10.35 -13.70 3.78
CA VAL A 278 -9.42 -14.65 3.17
C VAL A 278 -8.01 -14.28 3.62
N GLY A 279 -7.42 -15.17 4.41
CA GLY A 279 -6.04 -15.05 4.86
C GLY A 279 -5.10 -15.68 3.84
N VAL A 280 -4.35 -14.85 3.11
CA VAL A 280 -3.31 -15.31 2.20
C VAL A 280 -2.11 -15.78 3.02
N ASP A 281 -1.74 -17.04 2.83
CA ASP A 281 -0.57 -17.64 3.45
C ASP A 281 0.72 -17.18 2.75
N GLU A 282 1.76 -16.99 3.56
CA GLU A 282 3.06 -16.50 3.10
C GLU A 282 4.18 -17.33 3.73
N PRO A 283 5.35 -17.42 3.07
CA PRO A 283 6.54 -17.98 3.70
C PRO A 283 6.86 -17.27 5.01
N ARG A 284 7.24 -18.02 6.05
CA ARG A 284 7.63 -17.50 7.37
C ARG A 284 9.04 -16.92 7.36
N ASP A 285 9.25 -15.92 6.52
CA ASP A 285 10.50 -15.19 6.37
C ASP A 285 10.58 -13.95 7.29
N SER A 286 11.65 -13.18 7.16
CA SER A 286 11.86 -11.98 7.97
C SER A 286 10.78 -10.91 7.77
N VAL A 287 10.22 -10.81 6.56
CA VAL A 287 9.14 -9.86 6.23
C VAL A 287 7.86 -10.28 6.93
N TRP A 288 7.55 -11.57 6.96
CA TRP A 288 6.41 -12.13 7.67
C TRP A 288 6.49 -11.87 9.17
N TYR A 289 7.64 -12.16 9.80
CA TYR A 289 7.85 -11.92 11.23
C TYR A 289 7.79 -10.43 11.57
N TYR A 290 8.36 -9.58 10.73
CA TYR A 290 8.26 -8.14 10.89
C TYR A 290 6.80 -7.67 10.83
N GLY A 291 6.03 -8.18 9.87
CA GLY A 291 4.58 -7.94 9.76
C GLY A 291 3.82 -8.33 11.03
N GLY A 292 4.10 -9.53 11.56
CA GLY A 292 3.49 -10.03 12.80
C GLY A 292 3.82 -9.17 14.03
N VAL A 293 5.05 -8.68 14.16
CA VAL A 293 5.42 -7.77 15.26
C VAL A 293 4.75 -6.42 15.10
N ARG A 294 4.73 -5.87 13.88
CA ARG A 294 4.03 -4.61 13.57
C ARG A 294 2.54 -4.71 13.89
N GLU A 295 1.96 -5.88 13.69
CA GLU A 295 0.54 -6.14 13.93
C GLU A 295 0.14 -5.96 15.39
N LEU A 296 1.04 -6.22 16.36
CA LEU A 296 0.74 -5.95 17.77
C LEU A 296 0.49 -4.45 18.02
N ALA A 297 1.34 -3.59 17.46
CA ALA A 297 1.15 -2.14 17.55
C ALA A 297 -0.07 -1.68 16.75
N ALA A 298 -0.25 -2.22 15.54
CA ALA A 298 -1.39 -1.88 14.68
C ALA A 298 -2.74 -2.31 15.30
N SER A 299 -2.78 -3.43 16.03
CA SER A 299 -3.95 -3.91 16.75
C SER A 299 -4.35 -2.97 17.89
N GLY A 300 -3.37 -2.38 18.59
CA GLY A 300 -3.65 -1.35 19.60
C GLY A 300 -4.36 -0.13 19.00
N LYS A 301 -3.83 0.40 17.88
CA LYS A 301 -4.44 1.53 17.17
C LYS A 301 -5.84 1.17 16.62
N ALA A 302 -5.98 0.00 16.00
CA ALA A 302 -7.25 -0.45 15.45
C ALA A 302 -8.32 -0.74 16.51
N ALA A 303 -7.93 -1.16 17.72
CA ALA A 303 -8.88 -1.27 18.84
C ALA A 303 -9.45 0.10 19.22
N LEU A 304 -8.63 1.15 19.20
CA LEU A 304 -9.11 2.52 19.41
C LEU A 304 -10.03 2.97 18.27
N ASP A 305 -9.65 2.73 17.01
CA ASP A 305 -10.49 3.08 15.86
C ASP A 305 -11.85 2.37 15.90
N ALA A 306 -11.89 1.08 16.24
CA ALA A 306 -13.14 0.32 16.34
C ALA A 306 -14.09 0.85 17.43
N VAL A 307 -13.52 1.38 18.53
CA VAL A 307 -14.27 1.94 19.66
C VAL A 307 -14.75 3.36 19.37
N PHE A 308 -13.86 4.23 18.89
CA PHE A 308 -14.16 5.66 18.70
C PHE A 308 -14.77 5.98 17.33
N ARG A 309 -14.56 5.10 16.35
CA ARG A 309 -15.07 5.20 14.97
C ARG A 309 -14.87 6.59 14.37
N PRO A 310 -13.61 7.10 14.33
CA PRO A 310 -13.34 8.42 13.75
C PRO A 310 -13.76 8.45 12.28
N ASP A 311 -14.06 9.64 11.75
CA ASP A 311 -14.24 9.78 10.31
C ASP A 311 -12.93 9.50 9.57
N PRO A 312 -12.99 8.93 8.36
CA PRO A 312 -11.80 8.60 7.60
C PRO A 312 -11.08 9.87 7.17
N ARG A 313 -9.77 9.77 6.95
CA ARG A 313 -8.95 10.95 6.61
C ARG A 313 -9.50 11.73 5.41
N PHE A 314 -10.04 11.01 4.44
CA PHE A 314 -10.77 11.57 3.32
C PHE A 314 -12.04 10.75 3.08
N LEU A 315 -13.20 11.35 3.30
CA LEU A 315 -14.48 10.71 3.02
C LEU A 315 -14.83 10.87 1.53
N GLY A 316 -14.76 12.08 0.96
CA GLY A 316 -15.13 12.31 -0.45
C GLY A 316 -16.64 12.11 -0.72
N PRO A 317 -17.12 12.37 -1.95
CA PRO A 317 -18.48 12.05 -2.35
C PRO A 317 -18.68 10.53 -2.49
N GLU A 318 -19.94 10.07 -2.48
CA GLU A 318 -20.26 8.68 -2.83
C GLU A 318 -19.80 8.36 -4.25
N GLU A 319 -19.23 7.16 -4.44
CA GLU A 319 -18.69 6.68 -5.71
C GLU A 319 -19.54 5.51 -6.23
N PRO A 320 -20.24 5.66 -7.36
CA PRO A 320 -21.18 4.65 -7.86
C PRO A 320 -20.48 3.42 -8.47
N GLY A 321 -19.15 3.39 -8.54
CA GLY A 321 -18.38 2.40 -9.29
C GLY A 321 -18.69 0.95 -8.93
N VAL A 322 -18.93 0.62 -7.66
CA VAL A 322 -19.33 -0.75 -7.26
C VAL A 322 -20.72 -1.09 -7.79
N THR A 323 -21.69 -0.18 -7.63
CA THR A 323 -23.06 -0.37 -8.12
C THR A 323 -23.10 -0.50 -9.64
N GLU A 324 -22.35 0.34 -10.37
CA GLU A 324 -22.22 0.28 -11.82
C GLU A 324 -21.57 -1.04 -12.28
N ALA A 325 -20.48 -1.45 -11.62
CA ALA A 325 -19.79 -2.71 -11.91
C ALA A 325 -20.66 -3.94 -11.64
N LEU A 326 -21.59 -3.88 -10.68
CA LEU A 326 -22.57 -4.95 -10.42
C LEU A 326 -23.72 -4.94 -11.43
N ALA A 327 -24.14 -3.77 -11.90
CA ALA A 327 -25.24 -3.61 -12.84
C ALA A 327 -24.88 -4.06 -14.27
N ASN A 328 -23.62 -3.89 -14.67
CA ASN A 328 -23.10 -4.41 -15.93
C ASN A 328 -23.16 -5.94 -15.89
N ARG A 329 -24.14 -6.54 -16.58
CA ARG A 329 -24.19 -8.00 -16.77
C ARG A 329 -23.21 -8.39 -17.88
N PRO A 330 -22.49 -9.51 -17.72
CA PRO A 330 -21.61 -10.01 -18.77
C PRO A 330 -22.40 -10.44 -20.01
#